data_AF-A0A090WMM5-F1
#
_entry.id   AF-A0A090WMM5-F1
#
_cell.length_a   1.000
_cell.length_b   1.000
_cell.length_c   1.000
_cell.angle_alpha   90.00
_cell.angle_beta   90.00
_cell.angle_gamma   90.00
#
_symmetry.space_group_name_H-M   'P 1'
#
loop_
_entity.id
_entity.type
_entity.pdbx_description
1 polymer ?
#
loop_
_entity_poly.entity_id
_entity_poly.type
_entity_poly.pdbx_seq_one_letter_code
_entity_poly.pdbx_strand_id
1 'polypeptide(L)'
;MKYLFIVVLLVFAGCKNEVKKENIKVVENSRVDYLPYYNDESFTPHWLTPNTEEEKTFHKIPDFSLTNQSGETVTQDTFEDKIYVTDFFFTTCPPVFVLK
;
A
#
# COMPACT_ATOMS: atom_id res chain seq x y z
N MET A 1 -62.92 -12.25 1.18
CA MET A 1 -62.30 -12.42 -0.15
C MET A 1 -61.83 -11.11 -0.79
N LYS A 2 -62.56 -9.98 -0.70
CA LYS A 2 -62.16 -8.69 -1.30
C LYS A 2 -60.89 -8.07 -0.69
N TYR A 3 -60.75 -8.09 0.63
CA TYR A 3 -59.59 -7.53 1.36
C TYR A 3 -58.37 -8.45 1.36
N LEU A 4 -58.54 -9.74 1.05
CA LEU A 4 -57.45 -10.71 0.98
C LEU A 4 -56.50 -10.39 -0.19
N PHE A 5 -57.06 -9.94 -1.32
CA PHE A 5 -56.28 -9.47 -2.47
C PHE A 5 -55.51 -8.17 -2.18
N ILE A 6 -56.06 -7.29 -1.34
CA ILE A 6 -55.44 -6.00 -0.97
C ILE A 6 -54.22 -6.23 -0.06
N VAL A 7 -54.30 -7.19 0.87
CA VAL A 7 -53.17 -7.54 1.75
C VAL A 7 -52.03 -8.19 0.97
N VAL A 8 -52.33 -9.04 -0.02
CA VAL A 8 -51.31 -9.67 -0.88
C VAL A 8 -50.58 -8.62 -1.74
N LEU A 9 -51.30 -7.61 -2.25
CA LEU A 9 -50.70 -6.50 -3.02
C LEU A 9 -49.78 -5.61 -2.18
N LEU A 10 -50.08 -5.40 -0.90
CA LEU A 10 -49.22 -4.63 0.02
C LEU A 10 -47.93 -5.38 0.39
N VAL A 11 -47.95 -6.72 0.41
CA VAL A 11 -46.76 -7.54 0.69
C VAL A 11 -45.75 -7.51 -0.46
N PHE A 12 -46.20 -7.36 -1.71
CA PHE A 12 -45.31 -7.25 -2.88
C PHE A 12 -44.74 -5.84 -3.13
N ALA A 13 -45.23 -4.81 -2.41
CA ALA A 13 -44.72 -3.44 -2.50
C ALA A 13 -43.52 -3.16 -1.56
N GLY A 14 -42.93 -4.19 -0.94
CA GLY A 14 -41.73 -4.06 -0.14
C GLY A 14 -40.50 -3.74 -0.98
N CYS A 15 -40.09 -2.48 -1.03
CA CYS A 15 -38.82 -2.06 -1.63
C CYS A 15 -37.64 -2.73 -0.90
N LYS A 16 -36.93 -3.64 -1.58
CA LYS A 16 -35.54 -3.94 -1.24
C LYS A 16 -34.70 -2.73 -1.65
N ASN A 17 -34.40 -1.86 -0.69
CA ASN A 17 -33.37 -0.84 -0.90
C ASN A 17 -32.02 -1.56 -0.93
N GLU A 18 -31.60 -2.00 -2.12
CA GLU A 18 -30.18 -2.25 -2.33
C GLU A 18 -29.50 -0.89 -2.20
N VAL A 19 -28.79 -0.68 -1.09
CA VAL A 19 -27.83 0.39 -0.97
C VAL A 19 -26.84 0.16 -2.10
N LYS A 20 -27.01 0.86 -3.22
CA LYS A 20 -25.94 1.04 -4.18
C LYS A 20 -24.82 1.68 -3.38
N LYS A 21 -23.84 0.86 -2.98
CA LYS A 21 -22.50 1.36 -2.73
C LYS A 21 -22.07 1.95 -4.06
N GLU A 22 -22.45 3.21 -4.31
CA GLU A 22 -21.69 4.03 -5.21
C GLU A 22 -20.27 3.92 -4.67
N ASN A 23 -19.42 3.22 -5.43
CA ASN A 23 -18.00 3.32 -5.23
C ASN A 23 -17.74 4.81 -5.39
N ILE A 24 -17.61 5.50 -4.25
CA ILE A 24 -17.00 6.80 -4.18
C ILE A 24 -15.63 6.54 -4.78
N LYS A 25 -15.50 6.79 -6.09
CA LYS A 25 -14.20 6.98 -6.72
C LYS A 25 -13.69 8.22 -6.03
N VAL A 26 -12.99 8.02 -4.91
CA VAL A 26 -12.05 9.01 -4.41
C VAL A 26 -11.13 9.21 -5.60
N VAL A 27 -11.34 10.29 -6.33
CA VAL A 27 -10.43 10.73 -7.35
C VAL A 27 -9.20 11.14 -6.55
N GLU A 28 -8.30 10.18 -6.30
CA GLU A 28 -6.95 10.43 -5.82
C GLU A 28 -6.24 11.21 -6.92
N ASN A 29 -6.53 12.50 -7.00
CA ASN A 29 -5.66 13.43 -7.68
C ASN A 29 -4.47 13.61 -6.74
N SER A 30 -3.50 12.68 -6.83
CA SER A 30 -2.17 12.94 -6.31
C SER A 30 -1.69 14.27 -6.89
N ARG A 31 -1.16 15.15 -6.04
CA ARG A 31 -0.63 16.45 -6.49
C ARG A 31 0.66 16.30 -7.31
N VAL A 32 1.17 15.07 -7.43
CA VAL A 32 2.46 14.75 -8.03
C VAL A 32 2.33 13.45 -8.82
N ASP A 33 2.93 13.45 -10.01
CA ASP A 33 2.83 12.34 -10.97
C ASP A 33 3.62 11.10 -10.53
N TYR A 34 4.68 11.27 -9.73
CA TYR A 34 5.55 10.20 -9.21
C TYR A 34 6.18 10.60 -7.87
N LEU A 35 6.78 9.64 -7.16
CA LEU A 35 7.43 9.86 -5.87
C LEU A 35 8.90 10.28 -6.02
N PRO A 36 9.44 11.10 -5.10
CA PRO A 36 10.85 11.45 -5.10
C PRO A 36 11.73 10.31 -4.57
N TYR A 37 13.00 10.31 -5.00
CA TYR A 37 14.03 9.39 -4.57
C TYR A 37 15.00 10.09 -3.62
N TYR A 38 15.60 9.33 -2.69
CA TYR A 38 16.59 9.82 -1.73
C TYR A 38 17.80 8.88 -1.73
N ASN A 39 19.00 9.43 -1.68
CA ASN A 39 20.27 8.69 -1.74
C ASN A 39 21.24 9.06 -0.61
N ASP A 40 20.96 10.09 0.17
CA ASP A 40 21.82 10.55 1.26
C ASP A 40 21.02 11.08 2.46
N GLU A 41 21.75 11.39 3.54
CA GLU A 41 21.20 11.88 4.81
C GLU A 41 20.70 13.33 4.78
N SER A 42 20.90 14.06 3.68
CA SER A 42 20.42 15.44 3.55
C SER A 42 18.90 15.51 3.37
N PHE A 43 18.24 14.37 3.08
CA PHE A 43 16.82 14.28 2.74
C PHE A 43 16.44 15.20 1.56
N THR A 44 17.38 15.47 0.66
CA THR A 44 17.12 16.24 -0.56
C THR A 44 16.36 15.36 -1.56
N PRO A 45 15.15 15.74 -2.00
CA PRO A 45 14.36 14.92 -2.92
C PRO A 45 14.91 15.02 -4.36
N HIS A 46 15.13 13.86 -4.97
CA HIS A 46 15.45 13.73 -6.40
C HIS A 46 14.21 13.32 -7.19
N TRP A 47 13.73 14.21 -8.06
CA TRP A 47 12.56 13.98 -8.91
C TRP A 47 12.95 13.32 -10.23
N LEU A 48 13.02 11.99 -10.27
CA LEU A 48 13.39 11.22 -11.46
C LEU A 48 12.16 10.84 -12.27
N THR A 49 12.22 11.02 -13.59
CA THR A 49 11.13 10.59 -14.49
C THR A 49 11.23 9.09 -14.75
N PRO A 50 10.11 8.34 -14.72
CA PRO A 50 10.11 6.90 -15.02
C PRO A 50 10.71 6.59 -16.40
N ASN A 51 11.47 5.49 -16.50
CA ASN A 51 12.15 4.98 -17.69
C ASN A 51 13.33 5.82 -18.22
N THR A 52 13.86 6.75 -17.43
CA THR A 52 15.07 7.51 -17.80
C THR A 52 16.36 6.77 -17.42
N GLU A 53 17.48 7.09 -18.07
CA GLU A 53 18.79 6.52 -17.72
C GLU A 53 19.23 6.92 -16.30
N GLU A 54 18.82 8.09 -15.83
CA GLU A 54 19.05 8.56 -14.46
C GLU A 54 18.34 7.67 -13.43
N GLU A 55 17.10 7.26 -13.68
CA GLU A 55 16.36 6.34 -12.82
C GLU A 55 16.97 4.92 -12.83
N LYS A 56 17.42 4.45 -14.00
CA LYS A 56 18.05 3.12 -14.13
C LYS A 56 19.38 3.01 -13.41
N THR A 57 20.15 4.09 -13.38
CA THR A 57 21.46 4.16 -12.71
C THR A 57 21.35 4.47 -11.21
N PHE A 58 20.17 4.89 -10.74
CA PHE A 58 19.93 5.14 -9.32
C PHE A 58 20.01 3.84 -8.51
N HIS A 59 20.41 3.96 -7.24
CA HIS A 59 20.55 2.81 -6.34
C HIS A 59 19.22 2.08 -6.16
N LYS A 60 19.23 0.76 -6.37
CA LYS A 60 18.11 -0.15 -6.14
C LYS A 60 18.49 -1.21 -5.13
N ILE A 61 17.50 -1.65 -4.38
CA ILE A 61 17.68 -2.73 -3.41
C ILE A 61 17.97 -4.02 -4.20
N PRO A 62 19.09 -4.71 -3.95
CA PRO A 62 19.41 -5.96 -4.63
C PRO A 62 18.52 -7.12 -4.16
N ASP A 63 18.60 -8.24 -4.84
CA ASP A 63 17.93 -9.49 -4.44
C ASP A 63 18.36 -9.89 -3.03
N PHE A 64 17.37 -10.10 -2.17
CA PHE A 64 17.57 -10.48 -0.78
C PHE A 64 16.74 -11.71 -0.43
N SER A 65 17.27 -12.51 0.49
CA SER A 65 16.58 -13.62 1.13
C SER A 65 16.96 -13.60 2.60
N LEU A 66 16.00 -13.19 3.44
CA LEU A 66 16.17 -13.05 4.88
C LEU A 66 15.21 -13.99 5.61
N THR A 67 15.49 -14.28 6.87
CA THR A 67 14.63 -15.10 7.72
C THR A 67 13.94 -14.21 8.77
N ASN A 68 12.62 -14.30 8.87
CA ASN A 68 11.87 -13.57 9.89
C ASN A 68 11.92 -14.28 11.26
N GLN A 69 11.24 -13.69 12.24
CA GLN A 69 11.22 -14.16 13.64
C GLN A 69 10.46 -15.48 13.81
N SER A 70 9.59 -15.82 12.85
CA SER A 70 8.90 -17.10 12.77
C SER A 70 9.71 -18.19 12.07
N GLY A 71 10.90 -17.87 11.54
CA GLY A 71 11.74 -18.81 10.78
C GLY A 71 11.36 -18.91 9.29
N GLU A 72 10.49 -18.03 8.79
CA GLU A 72 10.05 -18.03 7.39
C GLU A 72 10.99 -17.19 6.53
N THR A 73 11.17 -17.60 5.27
CA THR A 73 11.95 -16.85 4.29
C THR A 73 11.14 -15.66 3.75
N VAL A 74 11.75 -14.48 3.77
CA VAL A 74 11.21 -13.22 3.23
C VAL A 74 12.12 -12.77 2.09
N THR A 75 11.51 -12.49 0.94
CA THR A 75 12.15 -12.01 -0.29
C THR A 75 11.45 -10.74 -0.79
N GLN A 76 11.96 -10.16 -1.87
CA GLN A 76 11.31 -9.04 -2.57
C GLN A 76 9.85 -9.36 -2.94
N ASP A 77 9.58 -10.60 -3.39
CA ASP A 77 8.26 -11.08 -3.80
C ASP A 77 7.21 -11.01 -2.67
N THR A 78 7.66 -11.08 -1.41
CA THR A 78 6.76 -10.96 -0.24
C THR A 78 6.07 -9.59 -0.19
N PHE A 79 6.69 -8.57 -0.82
CA PHE A 79 6.24 -7.18 -0.84
C PHE A 79 5.74 -6.74 -2.22
N GLU A 80 5.50 -7.66 -3.16
CA GLU A 80 4.96 -7.35 -4.48
C GLU A 80 3.65 -6.53 -4.37
N ASP A 81 3.53 -5.50 -5.22
CA ASP A 81 2.43 -4.53 -5.25
C ASP A 81 2.17 -3.77 -3.94
N LYS A 82 3.15 -3.72 -3.02
CA LYS A 82 3.04 -3.02 -1.73
C LYS A 82 4.17 -2.02 -1.52
N ILE A 83 3.83 -0.89 -0.92
CA ILE A 83 4.82 0.05 -0.37
C ILE A 83 5.25 -0.50 1.00
N TYR A 84 6.55 -0.73 1.18
CA TYR A 84 7.12 -1.15 2.46
C TYR A 84 8.16 -0.15 2.95
N VAL A 85 8.25 -0.01 4.27
CA VAL A 85 9.22 0.85 4.96
C VAL A 85 10.14 -0.06 5.75
N THR A 86 11.45 0.15 5.64
CA THR A 86 12.47 -0.64 6.32
C THR A 86 13.28 0.22 7.28
N ASP A 87 13.67 -0.36 8.41
CA ASP A 87 14.58 0.22 9.39
C ASP A 87 15.56 -0.85 9.86
N PHE A 88 16.77 -0.43 10.21
CA PHE A 88 17.86 -1.32 10.61
C PHE A 88 18.24 -1.04 12.06
N PHE A 89 18.06 -2.04 12.91
CA PHE A 89 18.41 -1.96 14.32
C PHE A 89 19.11 -3.24 14.79
N PHE A 90 19.78 -3.14 15.93
CA PHE A 90 20.49 -4.26 16.56
C PHE A 90 19.80 -4.67 17.85
N THR A 91 19.70 -5.97 18.10
CA THR A 91 19.09 -6.55 19.32
C THR A 91 20.06 -6.61 20.50
N THR A 92 21.36 -6.43 20.23
CA THR A 92 22.40 -6.40 21.24
C THR A 92 23.23 -5.14 21.07
N CYS A 93 23.62 -4.53 22.19
CA CYS A 93 24.53 -3.39 22.23
C CYS A 93 25.87 -3.87 22.81
N PRO A 94 26.88 -4.15 21.98
CA PRO A 94 28.26 -4.22 22.44
C PRO A 94 28.68 -2.82 22.94
N PRO A 95 29.52 -2.71 23.98
CA PRO A 95 29.84 -1.42 24.61
C PRO A 95 30.53 -0.36 23.72
N VAL A 96 30.77 -0.63 22.42
CA VAL A 96 31.59 0.19 21.51
C VAL A 96 30.87 0.61 20.23
N PHE A 97 29.53 0.68 20.20
CA PHE A 97 28.81 1.25 19.06
C PHE A 97 28.13 2.56 19.43
N VAL A 98 28.85 3.66 19.24
CA VAL A 98 28.24 4.96 19.01
C VAL A 98 28.06 5.06 17.50
N LEU A 99 26.81 5.17 17.04
CA LEU A 99 26.51 5.55 15.65
C LEU A 99 27.22 6.88 15.40
N LYS A 100 28.21 6.84 14.51
CA LYS A 100 28.88 8.02 14.01
C LYS A 100 28.68 8.08 12.51
#